data_AF-A0A0M9WWH2-F1
#
_entry.id   AF-A0A0M9WWH2-F1
#
_cell.length_a   1.000
_cell.length_b   1.000
_cell.length_c   1.000
_cell.angle_alpha   90.00
_cell.angle_beta   90.00
_cell.angle_gamma   90.00
#
_symmetry.space_group_name_H-M   'P 1'
#
loop_
_entity.id
_entity.type
_entity.pdbx_description
1 polymer ?
#
loop_
_entity_poly.entity_id
_entity_poly.type
_entity_poly.pdbx_seq_one_letter_code
_entity_poly.pdbx_strand_id
1 'polypeptide(L)'
;MTQSFQNESSNQTSFNQQQSLNHGGHEQMDLHETIGAIIAGMNQSIVLRPHVKDTELLSILDRQYNFTLGMYNTIVESYNTGHDPSVPTGRYQMETGNNFKYGMNPGQPKKPMQNANELNDEAISGFLLGAQKGVAKGMTASATETTNPVVRRVIADSIPNCIEMAYELSIYQNMHGYYQVPQFSQQDMHTMLNAYGTTTNPLH
;
A
#
# COMPACT_ATOMS: atom_id res chain seq x y z
N MET A 1 -22.15 -43.09 52.64
CA MET A 1 -21.99 -41.62 52.74
C MET A 1 -20.77 -41.43 53.64
N THR A 2 -19.64 -40.89 53.20
CA THR A 2 -19.49 -39.61 52.49
C THR A 2 -18.16 -39.59 51.70
N GLN A 3 -18.20 -38.79 50.64
CA GLN A 3 -17.30 -38.65 49.49
C GLN A 3 -15.79 -38.48 49.73
N SER A 4 -15.08 -39.08 48.77
CA SER A 4 -13.70 -38.88 48.35
C SER A 4 -13.38 -37.45 47.92
N PHE A 5 -12.17 -37.00 48.26
CA PHE A 5 -11.52 -35.81 47.74
C PHE A 5 -11.24 -35.96 46.23
N GLN A 6 -11.80 -35.06 45.42
CA GLN A 6 -11.32 -34.80 44.07
C GLN A 6 -10.93 -33.33 43.95
N ASN A 7 -9.66 -33.19 43.59
CA ASN A 7 -8.95 -32.00 43.19
C ASN A 7 -9.32 -31.71 41.73
N GLU A 8 -9.80 -30.51 41.41
CA GLU A 8 -9.73 -29.94 40.05
C GLU A 8 -9.99 -28.43 40.10
N SER A 9 -8.99 -27.71 40.60
CA SER A 9 -8.82 -26.28 40.35
C SER A 9 -8.12 -26.10 39.01
N SER A 10 -8.86 -25.64 38.00
CA SER A 10 -8.51 -24.50 37.12
C SER A 10 -9.33 -24.60 35.83
N ASN A 11 -10.48 -23.92 35.81
CA ASN A 11 -11.15 -23.54 34.58
C ASN A 11 -10.16 -22.67 33.79
N GLN A 12 -9.41 -23.28 32.87
CA GLN A 12 -8.77 -22.56 31.80
C GLN A 12 -9.88 -21.87 31.02
N THR A 13 -9.95 -20.56 31.17
CA THR A 13 -10.65 -19.63 30.30
C THR A 13 -10.47 -20.06 28.85
N SER A 14 -11.51 -20.69 28.29
CA SER A 14 -11.66 -20.80 26.85
C SER A 14 -11.71 -19.37 26.32
N PHE A 15 -10.60 -18.90 25.75
CA PHE A 15 -10.60 -17.85 24.74
C PHE A 15 -11.31 -18.39 23.49
N ASN A 16 -12.59 -18.74 23.62
CA ASN A 16 -13.52 -18.75 22.51
C ASN A 16 -13.81 -17.27 22.25
N GLN A 17 -12.84 -16.61 21.62
CA GLN A 17 -13.02 -15.35 20.96
C GLN A 17 -14.04 -15.67 19.87
N GLN A 18 -15.31 -15.48 20.20
CA GLN A 18 -16.42 -15.62 19.28
C GLN A 18 -16.14 -14.58 18.20
N GLN A 19 -15.48 -15.04 17.13
CA GLN A 19 -15.05 -14.22 16.02
C GLN A 19 -16.32 -13.50 15.57
N SER A 20 -16.34 -12.20 15.80
CA SER A 20 -17.54 -11.41 15.52
C SER A 20 -17.80 -11.58 14.04
N LEU A 21 -18.87 -12.28 13.67
CA LEU A 21 -19.30 -12.43 12.26
C LEU A 21 -19.80 -11.10 11.68
N ASN A 22 -19.32 -9.96 12.20
CA ASN A 22 -19.64 -8.61 11.79
C ASN A 22 -18.83 -8.22 10.55
N HIS A 23 -18.91 -9.06 9.52
CA HIS A 23 -18.35 -8.83 8.19
C HIS A 23 -19.39 -9.24 7.15
N GLY A 24 -19.69 -8.35 6.21
CA GLY A 24 -20.49 -8.69 5.04
C GLY A 24 -19.74 -9.64 4.10
N GLY A 25 -20.47 -10.45 3.33
CA GLY A 25 -19.84 -11.36 2.35
C GLY A 25 -19.01 -10.60 1.31
N HIS A 26 -19.46 -9.42 0.87
CA HIS A 26 -18.70 -8.57 -0.06
C HIS A 26 -17.36 -8.12 0.54
N GLU A 27 -17.38 -7.62 1.78
CA GLU A 27 -16.18 -7.23 2.52
C GLU A 27 -15.17 -8.39 2.63
N GLN A 28 -15.63 -9.59 2.94
CA GLN A 28 -14.74 -10.76 3.06
C GLN A 28 -14.04 -11.07 1.74
N MET A 29 -14.75 -10.98 0.61
CA MET A 29 -14.18 -11.24 -0.72
C MET A 29 -13.21 -10.12 -1.13
N ASP A 30 -13.60 -8.87 -0.97
CA ASP A 30 -12.78 -7.71 -1.29
C ASP A 30 -11.48 -7.68 -0.49
N LEU A 31 -11.57 -7.94 0.82
CA LEU A 31 -10.39 -7.99 1.69
C LEU A 31 -9.55 -9.24 1.44
N HIS A 32 -10.16 -10.37 1.08
CA HIS A 32 -9.41 -11.55 0.64
C HIS A 32 -8.52 -11.22 -0.56
N GLU A 33 -9.06 -10.57 -1.59
CA GLU A 33 -8.32 -10.17 -2.79
C GLU A 33 -7.27 -9.09 -2.47
N THR A 34 -7.65 -8.06 -1.71
CA THR A 34 -6.74 -6.95 -1.37
C THR A 34 -5.58 -7.40 -0.48
N ILE A 35 -5.85 -8.19 0.57
CA ILE A 35 -4.79 -8.74 1.44
C ILE A 35 -3.89 -9.68 0.64
N GLY A 36 -4.46 -10.49 -0.26
CA GLY A 36 -3.71 -11.32 -1.20
C GLY A 36 -2.78 -10.51 -2.11
N ALA A 37 -3.25 -9.36 -2.63
CA ALA A 37 -2.44 -8.46 -3.45
C ALA A 37 -1.28 -7.82 -2.67
N ILE A 38 -1.48 -7.46 -1.39
CA ILE A 38 -0.40 -6.98 -0.51
C ILE A 38 0.68 -8.04 -0.37
N ILE A 39 0.29 -9.28 -0.04
CA ILE A 39 1.22 -10.41 0.09
C ILE A 39 1.97 -10.63 -1.23
N ALA A 40 1.27 -10.60 -2.37
CA ALA A 40 1.89 -10.78 -3.68
C ALA A 40 2.94 -9.71 -3.97
N GLY A 41 2.65 -8.43 -3.70
CA GLY A 41 3.62 -7.34 -3.86
C GLY A 41 4.84 -7.45 -2.95
N MET A 42 4.62 -7.85 -1.69
CA MET A 42 5.71 -8.11 -0.74
C MET A 42 6.60 -9.28 -1.17
N ASN A 43 6.00 -10.40 -1.57
CA ASN A 43 6.74 -11.55 -2.07
C ASN A 43 7.53 -11.21 -3.34
N GLN A 44 6.92 -10.45 -4.26
CA GLN A 44 7.61 -9.95 -5.45
C GLN A 44 8.82 -9.08 -5.08
N SER A 45 8.70 -8.22 -4.06
CA SER A 45 9.81 -7.40 -3.58
C SER A 45 10.98 -8.26 -3.10
N ILE A 46 10.72 -9.33 -2.34
CA ILE A 46 11.75 -10.29 -1.87
C ILE A 46 12.43 -11.01 -3.04
N VAL A 47 11.65 -11.46 -4.04
CA VAL A 47 12.20 -12.13 -5.22
C VAL A 47 13.09 -11.20 -6.04
N LEU A 48 12.70 -9.92 -6.18
CA LEU A 48 13.44 -8.95 -6.99
C LEU A 48 14.65 -8.34 -6.27
N ARG A 49 14.64 -8.29 -4.93
CA ARG A 49 15.67 -7.64 -4.12
C ARG A 49 17.12 -8.03 -4.48
N PRO A 50 17.49 -9.31 -4.69
CA PRO A 50 18.86 -9.70 -5.05
C PRO A 50 19.32 -9.18 -6.42
N HIS A 51 18.39 -8.70 -7.27
CA HIS A 51 18.66 -8.22 -8.61
C HIS A 51 18.76 -6.70 -8.71
N VAL A 52 18.45 -5.98 -7.63
CA VAL A 52 18.58 -4.51 -7.56
C VAL A 52 20.06 -4.14 -7.54
N LYS A 53 20.47 -3.26 -8.47
CA LYS A 53 21.87 -2.79 -8.55
C LYS A 53 22.01 -1.38 -8.02
N ASP A 54 21.01 -0.53 -8.25
CA ASP A 54 20.99 0.82 -7.74
C ASP A 54 20.74 0.85 -6.22
N THR A 55 21.61 1.54 -5.49
CA THR A 55 21.55 1.60 -4.02
C THR A 55 20.38 2.43 -3.49
N GLU A 56 19.95 3.46 -4.22
CA GLU A 56 18.76 4.24 -3.84
C GLU A 56 17.51 3.38 -3.99
N LEU A 57 17.37 2.64 -5.10
CA LEU A 57 16.25 1.71 -5.28
C LEU A 57 16.22 0.61 -4.23
N LEU A 58 17.39 0.06 -3.88
CA LEU A 58 17.47 -0.97 -2.83
C LEU A 58 17.00 -0.40 -1.49
N SER A 59 17.40 0.82 -1.16
CA SER A 59 16.95 1.51 0.06
C SER A 59 15.44 1.76 0.05
N ILE A 60 14.87 2.22 -1.07
CA ILE A 60 13.42 2.39 -1.23
C ILE A 60 12.71 1.05 -1.02
N LEU A 61 13.16 -0.01 -1.69
CA LEU A 61 12.58 -1.35 -1.58
C LEU A 61 12.56 -1.82 -0.12
N ASP A 62 13.68 -1.74 0.59
CA ASP A 62 13.80 -2.20 1.97
C ASP A 62 12.90 -1.40 2.92
N ARG A 63 12.84 -0.07 2.79
CA ARG A 63 11.96 0.77 3.61
C ARG A 63 10.48 0.48 3.35
N GLN A 64 10.09 0.43 2.07
CA GLN A 64 8.71 0.17 1.69
C GLN A 64 8.26 -1.23 2.11
N TYR A 65 9.12 -2.24 1.98
CA TYR A 65 8.83 -3.60 2.43
C TYR A 65 8.56 -3.64 3.94
N ASN A 66 9.46 -3.07 4.75
CA ASN A 66 9.31 -3.06 6.20
C ASN A 66 8.07 -2.28 6.67
N PHE A 67 7.79 -1.14 6.04
CA PHE A 67 6.58 -0.38 6.34
C PHE A 67 5.31 -1.18 5.95
N THR A 68 5.31 -1.77 4.76
CA THR A 68 4.19 -2.58 4.26
C THR A 68 3.95 -3.81 5.15
N LEU A 69 5.00 -4.42 5.70
CA LEU A 69 4.87 -5.52 6.66
C LEU A 69 4.14 -5.10 7.93
N GLY A 70 4.48 -3.93 8.49
CA GLY A 70 3.76 -3.37 9.64
C GLY A 70 2.29 -3.08 9.31
N MET A 71 2.05 -2.41 8.18
CA MET A 71 0.71 -2.11 7.68
C MET A 71 -0.12 -3.39 7.46
N TYR A 72 0.46 -4.43 6.86
CA TYR A 72 -0.17 -5.73 6.67
C TYR A 72 -0.62 -6.35 8.00
N ASN A 73 0.26 -6.36 9.01
CA ASN A 73 -0.08 -6.91 10.32
C ASN A 73 -1.23 -6.14 10.99
N THR A 74 -1.21 -4.81 10.93
CA THR A 74 -2.31 -3.95 11.43
C THR A 74 -3.63 -4.25 10.73
N ILE A 75 -3.63 -4.42 9.40
CA ILE A 75 -4.83 -4.77 8.64
C ILE A 75 -5.35 -6.15 9.03
N VAL A 76 -4.47 -7.16 9.09
CA VAL A 76 -4.86 -8.53 9.43
C VAL A 76 -5.40 -8.63 10.85
N GLU A 77 -4.79 -7.93 11.81
CA GLU A 77 -5.30 -7.89 13.19
C GLU A 77 -6.72 -7.29 13.24
N SER A 78 -6.93 -6.14 12.60
CA SER A 78 -8.25 -5.51 12.55
C SER A 78 -9.28 -6.37 11.82
N TYR A 79 -8.90 -6.99 10.70
CA TYR A 79 -9.76 -7.90 9.95
C TYR A 79 -10.15 -9.14 10.76
N ASN A 80 -9.21 -9.75 11.48
CA ASN A 80 -9.49 -10.96 12.27
C ASN A 80 -10.36 -10.68 13.50
N THR A 81 -10.18 -9.51 14.12
CA THR A 81 -10.88 -9.17 15.36
C THR A 81 -12.19 -8.43 15.10
N GLY A 82 -12.23 -7.57 14.08
CA GLY A 82 -13.28 -6.59 13.86
C GLY A 82 -13.18 -5.36 14.77
N HIS A 83 -12.05 -5.18 15.47
CA HIS A 83 -11.79 -4.12 16.45
C HIS A 83 -10.55 -3.29 16.05
N ASP A 84 -10.27 -2.25 16.85
CA ASP A 84 -9.09 -1.40 16.65
C ASP A 84 -7.82 -2.25 16.81
N PRO A 85 -6.84 -2.12 15.90
CA PRO A 85 -5.60 -2.87 15.98
C PRO A 85 -4.73 -2.38 17.14
N SER A 86 -3.90 -3.28 17.69
CA SER A 86 -2.95 -2.96 18.76
C SER A 86 -1.90 -1.92 18.34
N VAL A 87 -1.57 -1.89 17.04
CA VAL A 87 -0.68 -0.89 16.42
C VAL A 87 -1.50 -0.03 15.46
N PRO A 88 -1.62 1.29 15.69
CA PRO A 88 -2.36 2.17 14.80
C PRO A 88 -1.68 2.27 13.43
N THR A 89 -2.46 2.67 12.43
CA THR A 89 -1.93 2.94 11.08
C THR A 89 -0.83 4.02 11.16
N GLY A 90 0.34 3.67 10.63
CA GLY A 90 1.47 4.59 10.54
C GLY A 90 1.33 5.56 9.36
N ARG A 91 2.26 6.52 9.29
CA ARG A 91 2.44 7.39 8.13
C ARG A 91 3.78 7.10 7.48
N TYR A 92 3.76 6.64 6.23
CA TYR A 92 4.97 6.45 5.44
C TYR A 92 5.64 7.81 5.21
N GLN A 93 6.96 7.85 5.41
CA GLN A 93 7.77 9.04 5.16
C GLN A 93 8.81 8.69 4.10
N MET A 94 8.67 9.31 2.93
CA MET A 94 9.68 9.21 1.88
C MET A 94 10.98 9.86 2.35
N GLU A 95 12.11 9.31 1.91
CA GLU A 95 13.42 9.96 2.10
C GLU A 95 13.85 10.75 0.86
N THR A 96 13.21 10.50 -0.28
CA THR A 96 13.41 11.27 -1.51
C THR A 96 12.64 12.60 -1.46
N GLY A 97 13.20 13.64 -2.08
CA GLY A 97 12.50 14.91 -2.27
C GLY A 97 11.28 14.77 -3.22
N ASN A 98 10.48 15.82 -3.36
CA ASN A 98 9.22 15.82 -4.14
C ASN A 98 9.34 16.49 -5.52
N ASN A 99 10.55 16.57 -6.07
CA ASN A 99 10.81 17.28 -7.33
C ASN A 99 10.77 16.34 -8.53
N PHE A 100 10.05 16.75 -9.58
CA PHE A 100 10.08 16.11 -10.88
C PHE A 100 10.97 16.90 -11.86
N LYS A 101 11.70 16.17 -12.70
CA LYS A 101 12.27 16.66 -13.96
C LYS A 101 11.19 16.58 -15.04
N TYR A 102 10.82 17.75 -15.54
CA TYR A 102 9.87 17.88 -16.64
C TYR A 102 10.58 17.87 -17.99
N GLY A 103 9.86 17.41 -19.01
CA GLY A 103 10.32 17.36 -20.39
C GLY A 103 10.33 15.95 -20.95
N MET A 104 10.58 15.90 -22.26
CA MET A 104 10.65 14.66 -23.03
C MET A 104 11.98 14.60 -23.78
N ASN A 105 12.64 13.45 -23.71
CA ASN A 105 13.79 13.09 -24.52
C ASN A 105 13.39 11.95 -25.46
N PRO A 106 13.68 12.04 -26.77
CA PRO A 106 13.50 10.93 -27.70
C PRO A 106 14.21 9.67 -27.19
N GLY A 107 13.55 8.52 -27.26
CA GLY A 107 14.06 7.25 -26.77
C GLY A 107 13.59 6.07 -27.61
N GLN A 108 14.21 4.92 -27.41
CA GLN A 108 13.76 3.69 -28.06
C GLN A 108 12.42 3.24 -27.47
N PRO A 109 11.52 2.63 -28.28
CA PRO A 109 10.28 2.07 -27.76
C PRO A 109 10.53 1.02 -26.69
N LYS A 110 9.79 1.11 -25.58
CA LYS A 110 9.80 0.08 -24.51
C LYS A 110 9.17 -1.21 -25.03
N LYS A 111 9.71 -2.36 -24.63
CA LYS A 111 9.24 -3.70 -25.02
C LYS A 111 9.25 -4.65 -23.80
N PRO A 112 8.41 -5.70 -23.79
CA PRO A 112 8.50 -6.73 -22.76
C PRO A 112 9.82 -7.49 -22.82
N MET A 113 10.35 -7.84 -21.65
CA MET A 113 11.52 -8.72 -21.52
C MET A 113 11.26 -10.06 -22.22
N GLN A 114 12.24 -10.57 -22.98
CA GLN A 114 12.14 -11.90 -23.59
C GLN A 114 12.70 -12.99 -22.68
N ASN A 115 13.58 -12.63 -21.74
CA ASN A 115 14.13 -13.56 -20.75
C ASN A 115 14.55 -12.83 -19.45
N ALA A 116 14.81 -13.59 -18.39
CA ALA A 116 15.10 -13.03 -17.06
C ALA A 116 16.41 -12.22 -16.97
N ASN A 117 17.35 -12.40 -17.90
CA ASN A 117 18.61 -11.64 -17.88
C ASN A 117 18.42 -10.18 -18.31
N GLU A 118 17.26 -9.83 -18.87
CA GLU A 118 16.90 -8.45 -19.22
C GLU A 118 16.40 -7.66 -18.00
N LEU A 119 16.23 -8.30 -16.84
CA LEU A 119 15.81 -7.64 -15.61
C LEU A 119 16.84 -6.59 -15.17
N ASN A 120 16.35 -5.38 -14.90
CA ASN A 120 17.13 -4.23 -14.48
C ASN A 120 16.32 -3.34 -13.51
N ASP A 121 16.95 -2.27 -12.99
CA ASP A 121 16.32 -1.38 -12.00
C ASP A 121 15.11 -0.60 -12.55
N GLU A 122 15.04 -0.35 -13.86
CA GLU A 122 13.84 0.22 -14.50
C GLU A 122 12.66 -0.75 -14.38
N ALA A 123 12.85 -2.01 -14.76
CA ALA A 123 11.82 -3.03 -14.67
C ALA A 123 11.44 -3.30 -13.20
N ILE A 124 12.41 -3.41 -12.30
CA ILE A 124 12.18 -3.65 -10.87
C ILE A 124 11.38 -2.51 -10.25
N SER A 125 11.81 -1.26 -10.42
CA SER A 125 11.05 -0.11 -9.92
C SER A 125 9.64 -0.04 -10.52
N GLY A 126 9.47 -0.48 -11.77
CA GLY A 126 8.15 -0.61 -12.41
C GLY A 126 7.24 -1.65 -11.76
N PHE A 127 7.79 -2.80 -11.37
CA PHE A 127 7.06 -3.82 -10.63
C PHE A 127 6.65 -3.32 -9.25
N LEU A 128 7.57 -2.71 -8.50
CA LEU A 128 7.27 -2.14 -7.18
C LEU A 128 6.19 -1.05 -7.29
N LEU A 129 6.31 -0.16 -8.28
CA LEU A 129 5.33 0.91 -8.53
C LEU A 129 3.95 0.34 -8.88
N GLY A 130 3.92 -0.71 -9.70
CA GLY A 130 2.70 -1.42 -10.06
C GLY A 130 2.02 -2.04 -8.85
N ALA A 131 2.79 -2.68 -7.98
CA ALA A 131 2.27 -3.29 -6.74
C ALA A 131 1.61 -2.23 -5.83
N GLN A 132 2.29 -1.11 -5.55
CA GLN A 132 1.75 -0.06 -4.69
C GLN A 132 0.48 0.58 -5.28
N LYS A 133 0.45 0.84 -6.59
CA LYS A 133 -0.75 1.33 -7.27
C LYS A 133 -1.89 0.32 -7.24
N GLY A 134 -1.59 -0.97 -7.41
CA GLY A 134 -2.58 -2.04 -7.35
C GLY A 134 -3.22 -2.15 -5.97
N VAL A 135 -2.39 -2.18 -4.92
CA VAL A 135 -2.85 -2.22 -3.53
C VAL A 135 -3.68 -0.98 -3.19
N ALA A 136 -3.23 0.23 -3.55
CA ALA A 136 -3.99 1.45 -3.30
C ALA A 136 -5.39 1.42 -3.95
N LYS A 137 -5.50 0.92 -5.19
CA LYS A 137 -6.79 0.75 -5.89
C LYS A 137 -7.68 -0.28 -5.20
N GLY A 138 -7.14 -1.45 -4.88
CA GLY A 138 -7.86 -2.52 -4.20
C GLY A 138 -8.40 -2.04 -2.85
N MET A 139 -7.53 -1.46 -2.02
CA MET A 139 -7.93 -0.86 -0.74
C MET A 139 -8.99 0.22 -0.88
N THR A 140 -8.88 1.09 -1.90
CA THR A 140 -9.90 2.12 -2.15
C THR A 140 -11.25 1.49 -2.46
N ALA A 141 -11.30 0.50 -3.35
CA ALA A 141 -12.53 -0.21 -3.66
C ALA A 141 -13.10 -0.89 -2.40
N SER A 142 -12.30 -1.71 -1.72
CA SER A 142 -12.72 -2.41 -0.50
C SER A 142 -13.23 -1.45 0.58
N ALA A 143 -12.56 -0.31 0.81
CA ALA A 143 -12.95 0.66 1.84
C ALA A 143 -14.34 1.29 1.58
N THR A 144 -14.79 1.35 0.33
CA THR A 144 -16.11 1.95 0.03
C THR A 144 -17.28 1.06 0.45
N GLU A 145 -17.08 -0.25 0.55
CA GLU A 145 -18.14 -1.24 0.82
C GLU A 145 -17.84 -2.16 2.02
N THR A 146 -16.71 -1.95 2.70
CA THR A 146 -16.38 -2.62 3.97
C THR A 146 -17.42 -2.24 5.02
N THR A 147 -18.13 -3.26 5.52
CA THR A 147 -19.27 -3.10 6.42
C THR A 147 -18.85 -2.91 7.87
N ASN A 148 -17.75 -3.54 8.29
CA ASN A 148 -17.17 -3.29 9.60
C ASN A 148 -16.54 -1.88 9.63
N PRO A 149 -17.03 -0.96 10.48
CA PRO A 149 -16.58 0.43 10.47
C PRO A 149 -15.12 0.62 10.92
N VAL A 150 -14.58 -0.30 11.72
CA VAL A 150 -13.19 -0.24 12.19
C VAL A 150 -12.26 -0.71 11.09
N VAL A 151 -12.53 -1.88 10.52
CA VAL A 151 -11.76 -2.42 9.38
C VAL A 151 -11.76 -1.42 8.23
N ARG A 152 -12.92 -0.82 7.93
CA ARG A 152 -13.06 0.20 6.89
C ARG A 152 -12.10 1.38 7.11
N ARG A 153 -11.99 1.86 8.35
CA ARG A 153 -11.09 2.97 8.70
C ARG A 153 -9.63 2.58 8.58
N VAL A 154 -9.25 1.40 9.10
CA VAL A 154 -7.87 0.90 8.99
C VAL A 154 -7.41 0.79 7.53
N ILE A 155 -8.28 0.27 6.65
CA ILE A 155 -7.99 0.22 5.21
C ILE A 155 -7.90 1.62 4.62
N ALA A 156 -8.89 2.49 4.90
CA ALA A 156 -8.91 3.85 4.38
C ALA A 156 -7.67 4.67 4.79
N ASP A 157 -7.25 4.57 6.05
CA ASP A 157 -6.08 5.25 6.60
C ASP A 157 -4.76 4.70 6.05
N SER A 158 -4.78 3.48 5.49
CA SER A 158 -3.61 2.85 4.87
C SER A 158 -3.39 3.28 3.40
N ILE A 159 -4.45 3.76 2.72
CA ILE A 159 -4.39 4.17 1.31
C ILE A 159 -3.34 5.28 1.06
N PRO A 160 -3.28 6.37 1.85
CA PRO A 160 -2.27 7.42 1.65
C PRO A 160 -0.84 6.88 1.67
N ASN A 161 -0.55 5.86 2.47
CA ASN A 161 0.79 5.28 2.53
C ASN A 161 1.18 4.60 1.22
N CYS A 162 0.26 3.86 0.60
CA CYS A 162 0.48 3.26 -0.71
C CYS A 162 0.66 4.33 -1.80
N ILE A 163 -0.07 5.46 -1.69
CA ILE A 163 0.08 6.62 -2.58
C ILE A 163 1.48 7.24 -2.44
N GLU A 164 1.95 7.49 -1.23
CA GLU A 164 3.30 8.03 -0.97
C GLU A 164 4.39 7.07 -1.46
N MET A 165 4.27 5.77 -1.21
CA MET A 165 5.21 4.76 -1.70
C MET A 165 5.26 4.69 -3.24
N ALA A 166 4.10 4.76 -3.91
CA ALA A 166 4.02 4.86 -5.36
C ALA A 166 4.60 6.19 -5.89
N TYR A 167 4.40 7.28 -5.17
CA TYR A 167 4.92 8.60 -5.54
C TYR A 167 6.45 8.64 -5.45
N GLU A 168 7.04 8.10 -4.38
CA GLU A 168 8.50 7.94 -4.22
C GLU A 168 9.13 7.19 -5.40
N LEU A 169 8.54 6.04 -5.77
CA LEU A 169 9.01 5.23 -6.90
C LEU A 169 8.87 5.97 -8.23
N SER A 170 7.82 6.79 -8.40
CA SER A 170 7.66 7.59 -9.61
C SER A 170 8.69 8.72 -9.72
N ILE A 171 9.11 9.31 -8.60
CA ILE A 171 10.21 10.28 -8.54
C ILE A 171 11.53 9.58 -8.85
N TYR A 172 11.80 8.43 -8.23
CA TYR A 172 12.98 7.62 -8.52
C TYR A 172 13.08 7.34 -10.03
N GLN A 173 12.01 6.83 -10.64
CA GLN A 173 11.97 6.56 -12.08
C GLN A 173 12.17 7.83 -12.92
N ASN A 174 11.63 8.96 -12.48
CA ASN A 174 11.79 10.23 -13.16
C ASN A 174 13.23 10.77 -13.09
N MET A 175 13.88 10.67 -11.93
CA MET A 175 15.27 11.08 -11.76
C MET A 175 16.24 10.28 -12.63
N HIS A 176 15.94 8.99 -12.85
CA HIS A 176 16.69 8.06 -13.68
C HIS A 176 16.29 8.08 -15.17
N GLY A 177 15.30 8.88 -15.56
CA GLY A 177 14.84 9.01 -16.95
C GLY A 177 13.94 7.86 -17.45
N TYR A 178 13.57 6.92 -16.57
CA TYR A 178 12.64 5.84 -16.86
C TYR A 178 11.20 6.35 -17.02
N TYR A 179 10.84 7.42 -16.31
CA TYR A 179 9.51 8.05 -16.34
C TYR A 179 9.61 9.52 -16.71
N GLN A 180 9.21 9.87 -17.93
CA GLN A 180 9.27 11.25 -18.43
C GLN A 180 7.92 11.95 -18.25
N VAL A 181 7.94 13.21 -17.82
CA VAL A 181 6.74 13.99 -17.54
C VAL A 181 6.72 15.22 -18.45
N PRO A 182 5.94 15.20 -19.55
CA PRO A 182 5.78 16.38 -20.39
C PRO A 182 4.99 17.47 -19.67
N GLN A 183 5.15 18.71 -20.12
CA GLN A 183 4.34 19.85 -19.71
C GLN A 183 3.63 20.44 -20.91
N PHE A 184 2.48 21.08 -20.65
CA PHE A 184 1.85 21.94 -21.63
C PHE A 184 2.65 23.22 -21.85
N SER A 185 2.24 24.04 -22.82
CA SER A 185 2.81 25.38 -22.97
C SER A 185 2.56 26.20 -21.69
N GLN A 186 3.45 27.16 -21.39
CA GLN A 186 3.26 28.01 -20.20
C GLN A 186 1.94 28.78 -20.23
N GLN A 187 1.51 29.21 -21.42
CA GLN A 187 0.24 29.91 -21.59
C GLN A 187 -0.96 29.02 -21.23
N ASP A 188 -0.97 27.77 -21.70
CA ASP A 188 -2.05 26.82 -21.37
C ASP A 188 -2.06 26.51 -19.87
N MET A 189 -0.89 26.28 -19.28
CA MET A 189 -0.77 26.02 -17.85
C MET A 189 -1.28 27.19 -17.00
N HIS A 190 -0.92 28.43 -17.33
CA HIS A 190 -1.44 29.61 -16.64
C HIS A 190 -2.96 29.77 -16.80
N THR A 191 -3.48 29.47 -18.00
CA THR A 191 -4.93 29.50 -18.23
C THR A 191 -5.65 28.46 -17.37
N MET A 192 -5.13 27.24 -17.30
CA MET A 192 -5.70 26.16 -16.49
C MET A 192 -5.62 26.43 -14.98
N LEU A 193 -4.49 26.97 -14.49
CA LEU A 193 -4.33 27.30 -13.07
C LEU A 193 -5.32 28.37 -12.61
N ASN A 194 -5.64 29.33 -13.48
CA ASN A 194 -6.59 30.40 -13.20
C ASN A 194 -8.04 30.01 -13.49
N ALA A 195 -8.32 28.75 -13.85
CA ALA A 195 -9.67 28.27 -14.17
C ALA A 195 -10.52 27.99 -12.92
N TYR A 196 -9.91 27.88 -11.73
CA TYR A 196 -10.59 27.57 -10.47
C TYR A 196 -10.36 28.68 -9.44
N GLY A 197 -11.37 28.98 -8.63
CA GLY A 197 -11.29 29.96 -7.54
C GLY A 197 -11.89 29.40 -6.26
N THR A 198 -11.35 29.83 -5.11
CA THR A 198 -11.90 29.46 -3.79
C THR A 198 -13.17 30.25 -3.50
N THR A 199 -14.16 29.62 -2.86
CA THR A 199 -15.29 30.33 -2.25
C THR A 199 -15.02 30.62 -0.77
N THR A 200 -15.48 31.75 -0.26
CA THR A 200 -15.29 32.18 1.14
C THR A 200 -16.26 31.53 2.12
N ASN A 201 -16.61 30.25 1.92
CA ASN A 201 -17.45 29.53 2.87
C ASN A 201 -16.58 28.55 3.67
N PRO A 202 -16.27 28.82 4.95
CA PRO A 202 -15.50 27.90 5.77
C PRO A 202 -16.27 26.58 5.96
N LEU A 203 -15.57 25.45 5.89
CA LEU A 203 -16.10 24.17 6.36
C LEU A 203 -16.37 24.31 7.86
N HIS A 204 -17.64 24.16 8.25
CA HIS A 204 -18.09 24.19 9.64
C HIS A 204 -17.51 23.03 10.46
#